data_AF-A0A151ZFF3-F1
#
_entry.id   AF-A0A151ZFF3-F1
#
_cell.length_a   1.000
_cell.length_b   1.000
_cell.length_c   1.000
_cell.angle_alpha   90.00
_cell.angle_beta   90.00
_cell.angle_gamma   90.00
#
_symmetry.space_group_name_H-M   'P 1'
#
loop_
_entity.id
_entity.type
_entity.pdbx_description
1 polymer ?
#
loop_
_entity_poly.entity_id
_entity_poly.type
_entity_poly.pdbx_seq_one_letter_code
_entity_poly.pdbx_strand_id
1 'polypeptide(L)'
;MNTDTQPTSFNDIDIPNKHWNNESVQKWCKVIGIPEKDIIIIRNNELDGFCLIFEHQNGNLGKVLKDLGVSLPSIARIRAKFPPIQTTKTTTTNTEKKQNKRNLDQLYATKADFDNLVNEINNLKKEMNPNKRVDFGQREHSTKSSFLSRSFANQLRF
;
A
#
# COMPACT_ATOMS: atom_id res chain seq x y z
N MET A 1 3.65 -13.09 -25.96
CA MET A 1 2.26 -12.65 -26.17
C MET A 1 1.86 -11.85 -24.95
N ASN A 2 1.37 -10.62 -25.11
CA ASN A 2 0.91 -9.81 -23.99
C ASN A 2 -0.34 -10.47 -23.38
N THR A 3 -0.22 -10.96 -22.16
CA THR A 3 -1.31 -11.59 -21.38
C THR A 3 -2.20 -10.58 -20.69
N ASP A 4 -1.94 -9.29 -20.94
CA ASP A 4 -2.51 -8.16 -20.20
C ASP A 4 -3.78 -7.61 -20.89
N THR A 5 -4.17 -8.23 -22.00
CA THR A 5 -5.32 -7.82 -22.80
C THR A 5 -6.62 -8.36 -22.19
N GLN A 6 -7.65 -7.51 -22.11
CA GLN A 6 -8.98 -7.92 -21.69
C GLN A 6 -9.62 -8.85 -22.74
N PRO A 7 -10.35 -9.90 -22.33
CA PRO A 7 -11.08 -10.73 -23.27
C PRO A 7 -12.19 -9.94 -23.94
N THR A 8 -12.35 -10.15 -25.24
CA THR A 8 -13.47 -9.60 -26.01
C THR A 8 -14.66 -10.57 -26.07
N SER A 9 -14.41 -11.86 -25.85
CA SER A 9 -15.41 -12.92 -25.76
C SER A 9 -15.09 -13.84 -24.58
N PHE A 10 -16.12 -14.57 -24.12
CA PHE A 10 -16.02 -15.47 -22.97
C PHE A 10 -16.73 -16.79 -23.29
N ASN A 11 -16.11 -17.89 -22.87
CA ASN A 11 -16.62 -19.25 -22.93
C ASN A 11 -16.78 -19.82 -21.52
N ASP A 12 -17.55 -20.89 -21.40
CA ASP A 12 -17.79 -21.55 -20.12
C ASP A 12 -16.53 -22.23 -19.55
N ILE A 13 -15.57 -22.60 -20.39
CA ILE A 13 -14.28 -23.18 -19.98
C ILE A 13 -13.26 -22.14 -19.53
N ASP A 14 -13.52 -20.85 -19.72
CA ASP A 14 -12.55 -19.82 -19.40
C ASP A 14 -12.34 -19.70 -17.90
N ILE A 15 -11.09 -19.42 -17.53
CA ILE A 15 -10.65 -19.20 -16.14
C ILE A 15 -10.19 -17.75 -16.03
N PRO A 16 -10.64 -17.00 -15.00
CA PRO A 16 -10.18 -15.63 -14.79
C PRO A 16 -8.65 -15.54 -14.72
N ASN A 17 -8.10 -14.50 -15.35
CA ASN A 17 -6.68 -14.13 -15.31
C ASN A 17 -6.49 -12.87 -14.44
N LYS A 18 -5.31 -12.69 -13.85
CA LYS A 18 -4.96 -11.56 -12.96
C LYS A 18 -5.16 -10.18 -13.60
N HIS A 19 -5.19 -10.11 -14.93
CA HIS A 19 -5.39 -8.86 -15.65
C HIS A 19 -6.85 -8.56 -15.95
N TRP A 20 -7.78 -9.51 -15.75
CA TRP A 20 -9.19 -9.25 -16.04
C TRP A 20 -9.74 -8.19 -15.10
N ASN A 21 -10.30 -7.13 -15.68
CA ASN A 21 -11.00 -6.11 -14.92
C ASN A 21 -12.35 -6.63 -14.43
N ASN A 22 -12.98 -5.86 -13.54
CA ASN A 22 -14.29 -6.19 -12.98
C ASN A 22 -15.37 -6.38 -14.06
N GLU A 23 -15.35 -5.62 -15.16
CA GLU A 23 -16.30 -5.77 -16.25
C GLU A 23 -16.16 -7.13 -16.97
N SER A 24 -14.93 -7.57 -17.22
CA SER A 24 -14.62 -8.87 -17.80
C SER A 24 -15.09 -10.00 -16.89
N VAL A 25 -14.85 -9.87 -15.58
CA VAL A 25 -15.36 -10.83 -14.59
C VAL A 25 -16.88 -10.90 -14.61
N GLN A 26 -17.58 -9.76 -14.68
CA GLN A 26 -19.05 -9.75 -14.77
C GLN A 26 -19.55 -10.47 -16.02
N LYS A 27 -18.95 -10.21 -17.20
CA LYS A 27 -19.31 -10.87 -18.46
C LYS A 27 -19.09 -12.38 -18.37
N TRP A 28 -17.96 -12.80 -17.82
CA TRP A 28 -17.67 -14.20 -17.56
C TRP A 28 -18.69 -14.84 -16.59
N CYS A 29 -19.06 -14.15 -15.50
CA CYS A 29 -20.08 -14.63 -14.57
C CYS A 29 -21.42 -14.91 -15.26
N LYS A 30 -21.81 -14.11 -16.27
CA LYS A 30 -23.02 -14.39 -17.07
C LYS A 30 -22.88 -15.70 -17.85
N VAL A 31 -21.73 -15.94 -18.47
CA VAL A 31 -21.48 -17.15 -19.28
C VAL A 31 -21.52 -18.42 -18.44
N ILE A 32 -20.98 -18.41 -17.22
CA ILE A 32 -21.03 -19.57 -16.32
C ILE A 32 -22.36 -19.69 -15.56
N GLY A 33 -23.36 -18.86 -15.88
CA GLY A 33 -24.71 -18.93 -15.34
C GLY A 33 -24.86 -18.39 -13.92
N ILE A 34 -24.08 -17.40 -13.50
CA ILE A 34 -24.32 -16.70 -12.23
C ILE A 34 -25.57 -15.82 -12.36
N PRO A 35 -26.53 -15.86 -11.41
CA PRO A 35 -27.69 -14.99 -11.43
C PRO A 35 -27.31 -13.50 -11.32
N GLU A 36 -28.03 -12.62 -12.02
CA GLU A 36 -27.73 -11.18 -12.06
C GLU A 36 -27.61 -10.54 -10.66
N LYS A 37 -28.43 -10.99 -9.70
CA LYS A 37 -28.36 -10.52 -8.30
C LYS A 37 -26.97 -10.70 -7.67
N ASP A 38 -26.30 -11.81 -7.98
CA ASP A 38 -24.98 -12.12 -7.44
C ASP A 38 -23.89 -11.39 -8.26
N ILE A 39 -24.12 -11.19 -9.56
CA ILE A 39 -23.24 -10.38 -10.42
C ILE A 39 -23.20 -8.92 -9.93
N ILE A 40 -24.33 -8.37 -9.49
CA ILE A 40 -24.39 -7.03 -8.90
C ILE A 40 -23.54 -6.95 -7.62
N ILE A 41 -23.55 -7.99 -6.77
CA ILE A 41 -22.69 -8.05 -5.58
C ILE A 41 -21.21 -8.04 -6.00
N ILE A 42 -20.83 -8.87 -6.98
CA ILE A 42 -19.46 -8.94 -7.51
C ILE A 42 -19.02 -7.60 -8.11
N ARG A 43 -19.92 -6.92 -8.83
CA ARG A 43 -19.70 -5.59 -9.40
C ARG A 43 -19.47 -4.53 -8.31
N ASN A 44 -20.36 -4.48 -7.32
CA ASN A 44 -20.34 -3.44 -6.29
C ASN A 44 -19.14 -3.56 -5.34
N ASN A 45 -18.57 -4.77 -5.23
CA ASN A 45 -17.35 -5.03 -4.47
C ASN A 45 -16.09 -5.01 -5.34
N GLU A 46 -16.20 -4.57 -6.60
CA GLU A 46 -15.08 -4.40 -7.54
C GLU A 46 -14.20 -5.66 -7.70
N LEU A 47 -14.79 -6.85 -7.57
CA LEU A 47 -14.03 -8.09 -7.70
C LEU A 47 -13.52 -8.25 -9.14
N ASP A 48 -12.21 -8.25 -9.29
CA ASP A 48 -11.51 -8.44 -10.55
C ASP A 48 -10.82 -9.81 -10.60
N GLY A 49 -10.18 -10.12 -11.73
CA GLY A 49 -9.52 -11.40 -11.92
C GLY A 49 -8.33 -11.61 -10.99
N PHE A 50 -7.63 -10.54 -10.60
CA PHE A 50 -6.56 -10.62 -9.60
C PHE A 50 -7.11 -11.09 -8.26
N CYS A 51 -8.17 -10.44 -7.77
CA CYS A 51 -8.81 -10.78 -6.50
C CYS A 51 -9.28 -12.24 -6.48
N LEU A 52 -9.97 -12.69 -7.53
CA LEU A 52 -10.48 -14.07 -7.60
C LEU A 52 -9.34 -15.11 -7.55
N ILE A 53 -8.25 -14.87 -8.28
CA ILE A 53 -7.08 -15.78 -8.28
C ILE A 53 -6.39 -15.77 -6.93
N PHE A 54 -6.14 -14.58 -6.36
CA PHE A 54 -5.45 -14.42 -5.10
C PHE A 54 -6.19 -15.14 -3.98
N GLU A 55 -7.51 -14.94 -3.87
CA GLU A 55 -8.32 -15.60 -2.85
C GLU A 55 -8.47 -17.10 -3.11
N HIS A 56 -8.46 -17.54 -4.38
CA HIS A 56 -8.42 -18.97 -4.70
C HIS A 56 -7.12 -19.62 -4.23
N GLN A 57 -5.97 -19.01 -4.52
CA GLN A 57 -4.67 -19.53 -4.12
C GLN A 57 -4.51 -19.63 -2.60
N ASN A 58 -5.13 -18.70 -1.86
CA ASN A 58 -5.15 -18.71 -0.40
C ASN A 58 -6.22 -19.65 0.20
N GLY A 59 -7.06 -20.29 -0.63
CA GLY A 59 -8.16 -21.15 -0.16
C GLY A 59 -9.33 -20.37 0.46
N ASN A 60 -9.35 -19.05 0.33
CA ASN A 60 -10.31 -18.15 0.98
C ASN A 60 -11.45 -17.70 0.07
N LEU A 61 -11.37 -17.95 -1.25
CA LEU A 61 -12.36 -17.50 -2.24
C LEU A 61 -13.81 -17.79 -1.84
N GLY A 62 -14.08 -19.01 -1.36
CA GLY A 62 -15.43 -19.38 -0.93
C GLY A 62 -15.92 -18.60 0.28
N LYS A 63 -15.03 -18.28 1.23
CA LYS A 63 -15.34 -17.49 2.42
C LYS A 63 -15.58 -16.04 2.04
N VAL A 64 -14.70 -15.44 1.26
CA VAL A 64 -14.81 -14.03 0.82
C VAL A 64 -16.13 -13.81 0.08
N LEU A 65 -16.45 -14.64 -0.91
CA LEU A 65 -17.71 -14.51 -1.64
C LEU A 65 -18.94 -14.68 -0.75
N LYS A 66 -18.88 -15.59 0.24
CA LYS A 66 -19.95 -15.78 1.22
C LYS A 66 -20.13 -14.55 2.11
N ASP A 67 -19.03 -13.97 2.60
CA ASP A 67 -19.03 -12.79 3.46
C ASP A 67 -19.59 -11.56 2.71
N LEU A 68 -19.39 -11.49 1.39
CA LEU A 68 -19.98 -10.48 0.51
C LEU A 68 -21.48 -10.71 0.21
N GLY A 69 -22.03 -11.86 0.60
CA GLY A 69 -23.44 -12.20 0.39
C GLY A 69 -23.75 -12.89 -0.95
N VAL A 70 -22.75 -13.38 -1.68
CA VAL A 70 -22.96 -14.17 -2.89
C VAL A 70 -23.62 -15.50 -2.55
N SER A 71 -24.62 -15.92 -3.32
CA SER A 71 -25.34 -17.17 -3.03
C SER A 71 -24.45 -18.42 -3.14
N LEU A 72 -24.70 -19.42 -2.28
CA LEU A 72 -23.92 -20.67 -2.27
C LEU A 72 -23.82 -21.38 -3.64
N PRO A 73 -24.88 -21.47 -4.46
CA PRO A 73 -24.78 -22.05 -5.80
C PRO A 73 -23.80 -21.29 -6.70
N SER A 74 -23.81 -19.97 -6.64
CA SER A 74 -22.90 -19.12 -7.42
C SER A 74 -21.46 -19.26 -6.97
N ILE A 75 -21.22 -19.32 -5.65
CA ILE A 75 -19.89 -19.60 -5.08
C ILE A 75 -19.37 -20.95 -5.59
N ALA A 76 -20.21 -21.99 -5.56
CA ALA A 76 -19.83 -23.31 -6.05
C ALA A 76 -19.46 -23.29 -7.54
N ARG A 77 -20.25 -22.60 -8.38
CA ARG A 77 -19.96 -22.44 -9.82
C ARG A 77 -18.64 -21.72 -10.07
N ILE A 78 -18.39 -20.61 -9.39
CA ILE A 78 -17.14 -19.85 -9.53
C ILE A 78 -15.95 -20.74 -9.12
N ARG A 79 -16.02 -21.38 -7.95
CA ARG A 79 -14.94 -22.25 -7.46
C ARG A 79 -14.65 -23.43 -8.39
N ALA A 80 -15.68 -24.02 -9.01
CA ALA A 80 -15.53 -25.15 -9.91
C ALA A 80 -14.75 -24.83 -11.19
N LYS A 81 -14.62 -23.54 -11.55
CA LYS A 81 -13.82 -23.10 -12.71
C LYS A 81 -12.33 -23.01 -12.41
N PHE A 82 -11.96 -22.94 -11.13
CA PHE A 82 -10.55 -22.93 -10.76
C PHE A 82 -10.03 -24.36 -10.58
N PRO A 83 -8.79 -24.64 -11.01
CA PRO A 83 -8.17 -25.92 -10.73
C PRO A 83 -8.06 -26.13 -9.22
N PRO A 84 -8.20 -27.37 -8.73
CA PRO A 84 -7.97 -27.67 -7.32
C PRO A 84 -6.61 -27.12 -6.89
N ILE A 85 -6.57 -26.47 -5.73
CA ILE A 85 -5.30 -26.10 -5.12
C ILE A 85 -4.57 -27.42 -4.87
N GLN A 86 -3.50 -27.67 -5.62
CA GLN A 86 -2.63 -28.77 -5.31
C GLN A 86 -2.01 -28.44 -3.95
N THR A 87 -2.50 -29.08 -2.90
CA THR A 87 -1.70 -29.25 -1.68
C THR A 87 -0.49 -30.04 -2.12
N THR A 88 0.59 -29.35 -2.46
CA THR A 88 1.92 -29.92 -2.38
C THR A 88 2.00 -30.51 -0.97
N LYS A 89 1.98 -31.83 -0.87
CA LYS A 89 2.57 -32.51 0.28
C LYS A 89 4.04 -32.13 0.21
N THR A 90 4.39 -31.02 0.84
CA THR A 90 5.78 -30.67 1.10
C THR A 90 6.29 -31.73 2.06
N THR A 91 6.80 -32.85 1.52
CA THR A 91 7.88 -33.56 2.19
C THR A 91 8.91 -32.49 2.47
N THR A 92 8.98 -32.12 3.75
CA THR A 92 9.86 -31.07 4.24
C THR A 92 11.30 -31.48 3.96
N THR A 93 11.84 -31.06 2.82
CA THR A 93 13.27 -30.80 2.72
C THR A 93 13.46 -29.34 3.14
N ASN A 94 14.42 -29.11 4.04
CA ASN A 94 14.54 -27.96 4.94
C ASN A 94 14.81 -26.58 4.29
N THR A 95 14.42 -26.35 3.04
CA THR A 95 14.87 -25.18 2.27
C THR A 95 13.88 -24.01 2.29
N GLU A 96 12.58 -24.24 2.47
CA GLU A 96 11.54 -23.20 2.31
C GLU A 96 11.26 -22.36 3.58
N LYS A 97 11.57 -22.86 4.79
CA LYS A 97 11.42 -22.08 6.03
C LYS A 97 12.33 -20.84 6.08
N LYS A 98 13.41 -20.82 5.27
CA LYS A 98 14.37 -19.71 5.26
C LYS A 98 13.91 -18.53 4.40
N GLN A 99 12.99 -18.70 3.44
CA GLN A 99 12.54 -17.60 2.57
C GLN A 99 11.42 -16.77 3.21
N ASN A 100 10.43 -17.41 3.85
CA ASN A 100 9.34 -16.67 4.48
C ASN A 100 9.81 -15.90 5.75
N LYS A 101 10.76 -16.48 6.52
CA LYS A 101 11.38 -15.77 7.64
C LYS A 101 12.22 -14.56 7.18
N ARG A 102 12.97 -14.69 6.08
CA ARG A 102 13.75 -13.56 5.51
C ARG A 102 12.86 -12.40 5.06
N ASN A 103 11.70 -12.69 4.46
CA ASN A 103 10.75 -11.66 4.02
C ASN A 103 10.09 -10.96 5.23
N LEU A 104 9.80 -11.71 6.29
CA LEU A 104 9.23 -11.15 7.52
C LEU A 104 10.27 -10.31 8.30
N ASP A 105 11.50 -10.79 8.43
CA ASP A 105 12.61 -10.06 9.08
C ASP A 105 12.94 -8.76 8.32
N GLN A 106 12.88 -8.78 6.97
CA GLN A 106 13.02 -7.56 6.15
C GLN A 106 11.86 -6.59 6.34
N LEU A 107 10.63 -7.07 6.49
CA LEU A 107 9.46 -6.22 6.74
C LEU A 107 9.52 -5.56 8.14
N TYR A 108 10.05 -6.26 9.15
CA TYR A 108 10.25 -5.68 10.48
C TYR A 108 11.43 -4.69 10.52
N ALA A 109 12.50 -4.94 9.76
CA ALA A 109 13.61 -4.01 9.64
C ALA A 109 13.19 -2.68 8.98
N THR A 110 12.44 -2.73 7.88
CA THR A 110 11.97 -1.51 7.19
C THR A 110 10.97 -0.71 8.02
N LYS A 111 10.18 -1.38 8.87
CA LYS A 111 9.28 -0.69 9.80
C LYS A 111 10.04 0.07 10.90
N ALA A 112 11.09 -0.54 11.46
CA ALA A 112 11.91 0.10 12.48
C ALA A 112 12.67 1.33 11.93
N ASP A 113 13.16 1.24 10.69
CA ASP A 113 13.82 2.37 10.01
C ASP A 113 12.83 3.53 9.77
N PHE A 114 11.58 3.22 9.41
CA PHE A 114 10.54 4.24 9.26
C PHE A 114 10.20 4.94 10.58
N ASP A 115 10.04 4.18 11.67
CA ASP A 115 9.74 4.73 12.99
C ASP A 115 10.89 5.64 13.49
N ASN A 116 12.14 5.26 13.23
CA ASN A 116 13.31 6.09 13.53
C ASN A 116 13.32 7.39 12.72
N LEU A 117 13.03 7.33 11.42
CA LEU A 117 12.95 8.52 10.56
C LEU A 117 11.84 9.49 11.04
N VAL A 118 10.68 8.96 11.44
CA VAL A 118 9.58 9.77 11.99
C VAL A 118 9.99 10.47 13.28
N ASN A 119 10.73 9.79 14.15
CA ASN A 119 11.24 10.37 15.39
C ASN A 119 12.29 11.46 15.13
N GLU A 120 13.18 11.26 14.16
CA GLU A 120 14.18 12.25 13.77
C GLU A 120 13.53 13.51 13.19
N ILE A 121 12.54 13.35 12.30
CA ILE A 121 11.74 14.47 11.76
C ILE A 121 11.03 15.23 12.89
N ASN A 122 10.48 14.53 13.87
CA ASN A 122 9.80 15.17 15.01
C ASN A 122 10.78 15.93 15.92
N ASN A 123 12.02 15.44 16.07
CA ASN A 123 13.05 16.14 16.82
C ASN A 123 13.56 17.38 16.08
N LEU A 124 13.80 17.29 14.77
CA LEU A 124 14.17 18.44 13.94
C LEU A 124 13.08 19.52 13.95
N LYS A 125 11.80 19.14 13.93
CA LYS A 125 10.68 20.08 14.09
C LYS A 125 10.66 20.77 15.46
N LYS A 126 11.12 20.10 16.53
CA LYS A 126 11.25 20.71 17.87
C LYS A 126 12.43 21.69 17.93
N GLU A 127 13.54 21.37 17.26
CA GLU A 127 14.70 22.26 17.18
C GLU A 127 14.46 23.48 16.29
N MET A 128 13.68 23.33 15.23
CA MET A 128 13.24 24.42 14.35
C MET A 128 12.08 25.25 14.92
N ASN A 129 11.75 25.14 16.22
CA ASN A 129 10.73 25.98 16.85
C ASN A 129 11.15 27.46 16.78
N PRO A 130 10.45 28.33 16.00
CA PRO A 130 10.86 29.71 15.78
C PRO A 130 10.70 30.62 17.01
N ASN A 131 10.26 30.09 18.16
CA ASN A 131 10.11 30.85 19.40
C ASN A 131 11.33 30.89 20.33
N LYS A 132 12.50 30.37 19.91
CA LYS A 132 13.76 30.71 20.59
C LYS A 132 14.26 32.06 20.09
N ARG A 133 13.66 33.12 20.66
CA ARG A 133 14.20 34.48 20.61
C ARG A 133 15.65 34.39 21.09
N VAL A 134 16.59 34.63 20.19
CA VAL A 134 18.00 34.85 20.55
C VAL A 134 18.01 36.16 21.32
N ASP A 135 17.98 36.07 22.65
CA ASP A 135 18.24 37.22 23.50
C ASP A 135 19.71 37.61 23.28
N PHE A 136 19.92 38.62 22.43
CA PHE A 136 21.15 39.39 22.44
C PHE A 136 21.21 40.16 23.76
N GLY A 137 21.63 39.45 24.81
CA GLY A 137 21.91 40.01 26.11
C GLY A 137 23.01 41.05 25.98
N GLN A 138 22.62 42.31 26.16
CA GLN A 138 23.52 43.42 26.41
C GLN A 138 24.50 43.06 27.54
N ARG A 139 25.79 43.26 27.31
CA ARG A 139 26.77 43.40 28.37
C ARG A 139 27.80 44.44 27.95
N GLU A 140 27.52 45.69 28.30
CA GLU A 140 28.49 46.78 28.27
C GLU A 140 29.43 46.77 29.48
N HIS A 141 30.59 47.40 29.28
CA HIS A 141 31.66 47.81 30.21
C HIS A 141 32.56 46.66 30.73
N SER A 142 33.90 46.75 30.73
CA SER A 142 34.89 47.82 30.64
C SER A 142 36.25 47.11 30.37
N THR A 143 37.21 47.59 29.57
CA THR A 143 38.32 48.45 30.03
C THR A 143 39.21 48.87 28.85
N LYS A 144 39.39 50.20 28.70
CA LYS A 144 40.54 50.98 28.16
C LYS A 144 41.42 50.40 27.05
N SER A 145 41.52 51.14 25.93
CA SER A 145 42.79 51.73 25.43
C SER A 145 42.64 52.31 24.01
N SER A 146 42.73 53.63 23.91
CA SER A 146 43.21 54.48 22.79
C SER A 146 43.09 53.98 21.34
N PHE A 147 42.46 54.77 20.46
CA PHE A 147 43.17 55.74 19.61
C PHE A 147 42.16 56.62 18.84
N LEU A 148 42.55 57.89 18.69
CA LEU A 148 41.83 59.00 18.08
C LEU A 148 41.53 58.81 16.60
N SER A 149 40.36 59.27 16.13
CA SER A 149 40.27 60.45 15.25
C SER A 149 38.85 60.72 14.73
N ARG A 150 38.37 61.95 14.99
CA ARG A 150 37.76 62.93 14.05
C ARG A 150 36.57 62.47 13.17
N SER A 151 35.51 63.23 12.93
CA SER A 151 35.02 64.55 13.36
C SER A 151 33.72 64.84 12.58
N PHE A 152 32.78 65.54 13.21
CA PHE A 152 31.66 66.36 12.65
C PHE A 152 30.58 65.63 11.79
N ALA A 153 29.31 65.55 12.20
CA ALA A 153 28.29 66.57 12.49
C ALA A 153 27.57 67.13 11.24
N ASN A 154 26.23 67.14 11.34
CA ASN A 154 25.25 67.94 10.59
C ASN A 154 25.02 67.51 9.12
N GLN A 155 23.84 67.62 8.49
CA GLN A 155 22.60 68.34 8.78
C GLN A 155 21.52 67.80 7.80
N LEU A 156 20.29 67.59 8.28
CA LEU A 156 19.02 68.07 7.71
C LEU A 156 18.91 68.36 6.19
N ARG A 157 17.99 67.65 5.51
CA ARG A 157 16.77 68.15 4.79
C ARG A 157 16.51 67.49 3.43
N PHE A 158 15.25 67.03 3.32
CA PHE A 158 14.41 66.68 2.16
C PHE A 158 14.81 65.47 1.31
#